data_AF-A0A7C6IT74-F1
#
_entry.id   AF-A0A7C6IT74-F1
#
_cell.length_a   1.000
_cell.length_b   1.000
_cell.length_c   1.000
_cell.angle_alpha   90.00
_cell.angle_beta   90.00
_cell.angle_gamma   90.00
#
_symmetry.space_group_name_H-M   'P 1'
#
loop_
_entity.id
_entity.type
_entity.pdbx_description
1 polymer ?
#
loop_
_entity_poly.entity_id
_entity_poly.type
_entity_poly.pdbx_seq_one_letter_code
_entity_poly.pdbx_strand_id
1 'polypeptide(L)'
;MGFKENKISDYIDKLNAEQKPKEHERPTHSPETDKLLDTVRLVRSLKEPALPEAGYPKRLARAVKRRLESEKDAKNKRRIWLTGMSGIAAALVLAIIINFLWPVGTAGTIHAMEEAFQQIKAYHGYIEIIETNEQGKSTTQGKLEVWADKEGHYYTRVLEGPQKDLVTVNNGQKKWQVRPDQNEIHLLPPFPDTHPFTFELGNEIQQITNALSIKALGEDRVAGRKASVVEVIPDGGRPYKVWIDKKTKLPLKKQSAMHNALQYTITYTQLDLVDNLPKELVTYKVPDGFREIDTHPEQLVSTMQEAEKALGFVPRLGQDIPDGYTQQGIAVLPDRQLLKVYYATDDNKTLAVFMQGKAKTQFKPVNTAILGKVENEIAEIQSPVYNDSGILSGGLPYAGMTDMAAIRWQQQGFEYAVISNTGTEELISFARQLTDKNISIDEQPPEKPQRKVEVDLEAEENQQKSVDAGQSPWKLDPVYVAQVFVSLQISPDGITGEYPVSMEDLTLTANDGKNAVVEVTGQQSPIKRVYLKRLIRQDSTGIWTVVGYDPLIKR
;
A
#
# COMPACT_ATOMS: atom_id res chain seq x y z
N MET A 1 -41.27 -38.37 -18.14
CA MET A 1 -40.02 -37.99 -17.46
C MET A 1 -38.83 -37.82 -18.43
N GLY A 2 -38.64 -38.67 -19.45
CA GLY A 2 -37.46 -38.61 -20.33
C GLY A 2 -37.21 -37.36 -21.21
N PHE A 3 -38.19 -36.45 -21.38
CA PHE A 3 -38.01 -35.26 -22.23
C PHE A 3 -37.25 -34.10 -21.53
N LYS A 4 -37.24 -34.06 -20.19
CA LYS A 4 -36.52 -33.05 -19.40
C LYS A 4 -35.04 -33.42 -19.21
N GLU A 5 -34.74 -34.71 -19.00
CA GLU A 5 -33.36 -35.20 -18.81
C GLU A 5 -32.51 -35.03 -20.06
N ASN A 6 -33.04 -35.38 -21.25
CA ASN A 6 -32.30 -35.22 -22.51
C ASN A 6 -31.88 -33.76 -22.77
N LYS A 7 -32.71 -32.78 -22.41
CA LYS A 7 -32.37 -31.36 -22.58
C LYS A 7 -31.24 -30.91 -21.65
N ILE A 8 -31.20 -31.44 -20.42
CA ILE A 8 -30.13 -31.11 -19.46
C ILE A 8 -28.83 -31.80 -19.87
N SER A 9 -28.89 -33.06 -20.33
CA SER A 9 -27.72 -33.75 -20.90
C SER A 9 -27.19 -33.01 -22.12
N ASP A 10 -28.03 -32.67 -23.10
CA ASP A 10 -27.61 -31.91 -24.30
C ASP A 10 -27.00 -30.55 -23.93
N TYR A 11 -27.48 -29.94 -22.86
CA TYR A 11 -26.97 -28.67 -22.35
C TYR A 11 -25.60 -28.84 -21.68
N ILE A 12 -25.44 -29.88 -20.85
CA ILE A 12 -24.16 -30.25 -20.23
C ILE A 12 -23.12 -30.60 -21.31
N ASP A 13 -23.51 -31.37 -22.32
CA ASP A 13 -22.62 -31.80 -23.40
C ASP A 13 -22.13 -30.63 -24.25
N LYS A 14 -23.01 -29.66 -24.54
CA LYS A 14 -22.61 -28.41 -25.21
C LYS A 14 -21.63 -27.61 -24.36
N LEU A 15 -21.88 -27.48 -23.06
CA LEU A 15 -20.98 -26.77 -22.14
C LEU A 15 -19.63 -27.49 -21.99
N ASN A 16 -19.62 -28.82 -21.98
CA ASN A 16 -18.40 -29.62 -21.97
C ASN A 16 -17.62 -29.52 -23.29
N ALA A 17 -18.33 -29.36 -24.41
CA ALA A 17 -17.74 -29.10 -25.73
C ALA A 17 -17.42 -27.62 -26.00
N GLU A 18 -17.49 -26.76 -24.98
CA GLU A 18 -17.23 -25.31 -25.06
C GLU A 18 -18.10 -24.54 -26.08
N GLN A 19 -19.30 -25.06 -26.36
CA GLN A 19 -20.27 -24.43 -27.24
C GLN A 19 -21.32 -23.71 -26.39
N LYS A 20 -21.62 -22.45 -26.73
CA LYS A 20 -22.68 -21.67 -26.07
C LYS A 20 -24.05 -22.32 -26.36
N PRO A 21 -24.76 -22.85 -25.35
CA PRO A 21 -26.11 -23.39 -25.54
C PRO A 21 -27.11 -22.27 -25.88
N LYS A 22 -28.16 -22.60 -26.65
CA LYS A 22 -29.16 -21.62 -27.13
C LYS A 22 -30.01 -21.07 -25.98
N GLU A 23 -30.13 -21.85 -24.91
CA GLU A 23 -30.84 -21.56 -23.68
C GLU A 23 -30.19 -20.40 -22.88
N HIS A 24 -28.97 -19.97 -23.24
CA HIS A 24 -28.33 -18.77 -22.65
C HIS A 24 -28.92 -17.46 -23.14
N GLU A 25 -29.61 -17.46 -24.28
CA GLU A 25 -30.17 -16.26 -24.89
C GLU A 25 -31.67 -16.16 -24.68
N ARG A 26 -32.31 -17.23 -24.17
CA ARG A 26 -33.75 -17.29 -23.93
C ARG A 26 -34.05 -18.12 -22.68
N PRO A 27 -34.72 -17.54 -21.66
CA PRO A 27 -35.14 -18.30 -20.48
C PRO A 27 -36.05 -19.46 -20.88
N THR A 28 -35.96 -20.60 -20.18
CA THR A 28 -36.83 -21.73 -20.47
C THR A 28 -38.23 -21.48 -19.87
N HIS A 29 -39.27 -22.15 -20.40
CA HIS A 29 -40.65 -21.96 -19.90
C HIS A 29 -40.91 -22.62 -18.52
N SER A 30 -39.87 -22.99 -17.77
CA SER A 30 -39.98 -23.70 -16.49
C SER A 30 -38.92 -23.22 -15.48
N PRO A 31 -39.33 -22.58 -14.36
CA PRO A 31 -38.42 -22.10 -13.33
C PRO A 31 -37.53 -23.19 -12.71
N GLU A 32 -38.07 -24.41 -12.61
CA GLU A 32 -37.33 -25.58 -12.13
C GLU A 32 -36.18 -25.96 -13.08
N THR A 33 -36.40 -25.82 -14.40
CA THR A 33 -35.39 -26.13 -15.41
C THR A 33 -34.31 -25.06 -15.42
N ASP A 34 -34.68 -23.77 -15.34
CA ASP A 34 -33.71 -22.68 -15.24
C ASP A 34 -32.79 -22.84 -14.02
N LYS A 35 -33.33 -23.22 -12.86
CA LYS A 35 -32.55 -23.48 -11.64
C LYS A 35 -31.57 -24.65 -11.81
N LEU A 36 -31.96 -25.70 -12.53
CA LEU A 36 -31.06 -26.81 -12.85
C LEU A 36 -29.95 -26.36 -13.83
N LEU A 37 -30.28 -25.57 -14.85
CA LEU A 37 -29.30 -25.01 -15.79
C LEU A 37 -28.32 -24.04 -15.10
N ASP A 38 -28.79 -23.24 -14.13
CA ASP A 38 -27.95 -22.37 -13.28
C ASP A 38 -26.98 -23.21 -12.44
N THR A 39 -27.47 -24.30 -11.85
CA THR A 39 -26.65 -25.21 -11.04
C THR A 39 -25.57 -25.89 -11.90
N VAL A 40 -25.91 -26.35 -13.09
CA VAL A 40 -24.96 -26.92 -14.06
C VAL A 40 -23.88 -25.90 -14.45
N ARG A 41 -24.25 -24.63 -14.65
CA ARG A 41 -23.30 -23.54 -14.94
C ARG A 41 -22.35 -23.28 -13.77
N LEU A 42 -22.88 -23.28 -12.54
CA LEU A 42 -22.08 -23.09 -11.32
C LEU A 42 -21.06 -24.23 -11.20
N VAL A 43 -21.49 -25.48 -11.34
CA VAL A 43 -20.60 -26.66 -11.28
C VAL A 43 -19.55 -26.63 -12.40
N ARG A 44 -19.90 -26.23 -13.62
CA ARG A 44 -18.92 -26.08 -14.71
C ARG A 44 -17.90 -24.98 -14.43
N SER A 45 -18.29 -23.87 -13.80
CA SER A 45 -17.38 -22.76 -13.45
C SER A 45 -16.36 -23.12 -12.35
N LEU A 46 -16.58 -24.21 -11.61
CA LEU A 46 -15.62 -24.75 -10.65
C LEU A 46 -14.50 -25.57 -11.31
N LYS A 47 -14.66 -25.95 -12.58
CA LYS A 47 -13.62 -26.63 -13.34
C LYS A 47 -12.73 -25.58 -14.01
N GLU A 48 -11.42 -25.65 -13.78
CA GLU A 48 -10.47 -24.73 -14.41
C GLU A 48 -10.65 -24.73 -15.93
N PRO A 49 -10.70 -23.55 -16.59
CA PRO A 49 -10.85 -23.48 -18.03
C PRO A 49 -9.62 -24.12 -18.70
N ALA A 50 -9.88 -25.08 -19.59
CA ALA A 50 -8.81 -25.64 -20.41
C ALA A 50 -8.23 -24.54 -21.30
N LEU A 51 -6.89 -24.50 -21.41
CA LEU A 51 -6.22 -23.59 -22.32
C LEU A 51 -6.76 -23.83 -23.75
N PRO A 52 -7.09 -22.77 -24.50
CA PRO A 52 -7.66 -22.92 -25.82
C PRO A 52 -6.66 -23.62 -26.74
N GLU A 53 -7.16 -24.50 -27.63
CA GLU A 53 -6.32 -25.23 -28.58
C GLU A 53 -5.33 -24.31 -29.30
N ALA A 54 -4.14 -24.80 -29.65
CA ALA A 54 -3.06 -24.02 -30.29
C ALA A 54 -3.50 -23.25 -31.56
N GLY A 55 -4.62 -23.61 -32.19
CA GLY A 55 -5.19 -22.92 -33.34
C GLY A 55 -6.13 -21.74 -33.02
N TYR A 56 -6.56 -21.57 -31.77
CA TYR A 56 -7.53 -20.54 -31.35
C TYR A 56 -7.07 -19.10 -31.65
N PRO A 57 -5.81 -18.70 -31.39
CA PRO A 57 -5.35 -17.35 -31.72
C PRO A 57 -5.46 -17.04 -33.22
N LYS A 58 -5.17 -18.04 -34.07
CA LYS A 58 -5.29 -17.91 -35.54
C LYS A 58 -6.75 -17.80 -35.99
N ARG A 59 -7.67 -18.54 -35.36
CA ARG A 59 -9.12 -18.45 -35.64
C ARG A 59 -9.69 -17.11 -35.20
N LEU A 60 -9.32 -16.65 -34.01
CA LEU A 60 -9.73 -15.35 -33.46
C LEU A 60 -9.24 -14.20 -34.35
N ALA A 61 -7.96 -14.19 -34.71
CA ALA A 61 -7.39 -13.18 -35.61
C ALA A 61 -8.12 -13.15 -36.97
N ARG A 62 -8.50 -14.31 -37.51
CA ARG A 62 -9.24 -14.41 -38.78
C ARG A 62 -10.69 -13.92 -38.67
N ALA A 63 -11.35 -14.18 -37.54
CA ALA A 63 -12.70 -13.69 -37.26
C ALA A 63 -12.73 -12.17 -37.05
N VAL A 64 -11.76 -11.63 -36.32
CA VAL A 64 -11.57 -10.18 -36.13
C VAL A 64 -11.26 -9.50 -37.47
N LYS A 65 -10.37 -10.08 -38.29
CA LYS A 65 -10.06 -9.55 -39.63
C LYS A 65 -11.28 -9.50 -40.55
N ARG A 66 -12.09 -10.56 -40.61
CA ARG A 66 -13.35 -10.56 -41.39
C ARG A 66 -14.34 -9.50 -40.94
N ARG A 67 -14.44 -9.26 -39.62
CA ARG A 67 -15.32 -8.25 -39.05
C ARG A 67 -14.87 -6.84 -39.43
N LEU A 68 -13.56 -6.59 -39.36
CA LEU A 68 -12.94 -5.32 -39.77
C LEU A 68 -13.04 -5.05 -41.28
N GLU A 69 -12.96 -6.10 -42.11
CA GLU A 69 -13.17 -5.98 -43.56
C GLU A 69 -14.62 -5.70 -43.91
N SER A 70 -15.59 -6.33 -43.23
CA SER A 70 -17.02 -6.07 -43.42
C SER A 70 -17.46 -4.66 -43.01
N GLU A 71 -16.74 -4.01 -42.09
CA GLU A 71 -17.03 -2.62 -41.67
C GLU A 71 -16.45 -1.56 -42.61
N LYS A 72 -15.45 -1.92 -43.44
CA LYS A 72 -14.86 -0.98 -44.41
C LYS A 72 -15.71 -0.77 -45.65
N ASP A 73 -16.46 -1.78 -46.10
CA ASP A 73 -17.34 -1.67 -47.27
C ASP A 73 -18.62 -0.86 -47.00
N ALA A 74 -19.02 -0.70 -45.74
CA ALA A 74 -20.23 0.04 -45.36
C ALA A 74 -20.05 1.58 -45.33
N LYS A 75 -18.82 2.09 -45.33
CA LYS A 75 -18.53 3.53 -45.10
C LYS A 75 -18.43 4.42 -46.35
N ASN A 76 -18.61 3.89 -47.56
CA ASN A 76 -18.35 4.64 -48.80
C ASN A 76 -19.58 5.23 -49.52
N LYS A 77 -20.65 5.59 -48.79
CA LYS A 77 -21.75 6.40 -49.34
C LYS A 77 -22.29 7.40 -48.31
N ARG A 78 -21.81 8.65 -48.37
CA ARG A 78 -22.61 9.90 -48.45
C ARG A 78 -21.74 11.10 -48.09
N ARG A 79 -21.63 12.00 -49.07
CA ARG A 79 -20.95 13.29 -49.01
C ARG A 79 -22.05 14.35 -48.95
N ILE A 80 -22.15 15.14 -47.88
CA ILE A 80 -22.88 16.42 -47.89
C ILE A 80 -22.09 17.45 -47.08
N TRP A 81 -22.11 18.65 -47.65
CA TRP A 81 -21.38 19.88 -47.44
C TRP A 81 -21.96 20.71 -46.28
N LEU A 82 -21.12 21.36 -45.47
CA LEU A 82 -21.55 22.47 -44.59
C LEU A 82 -20.46 23.54 -44.53
N THR A 83 -20.79 24.71 -45.06
CA THR A 83 -20.12 25.99 -44.90
C THR A 83 -20.77 26.77 -43.74
N GLY A 84 -19.96 27.53 -42.99
CA GLY A 84 -20.38 28.80 -42.39
C GLY A 84 -20.53 28.91 -40.86
N MET A 85 -19.54 29.58 -40.25
CA MET A 85 -19.62 30.54 -39.11
C MET A 85 -20.07 30.01 -37.73
N SER A 86 -19.61 30.48 -36.56
CA SER A 86 -18.53 31.34 -36.07
C SER A 86 -18.69 31.39 -34.54
N GLY A 87 -17.61 31.39 -33.76
CA GLY A 87 -17.61 31.96 -32.40
C GLY A 87 -17.55 30.96 -31.22
N ILE A 88 -16.34 30.66 -30.77
CA ILE A 88 -15.94 30.45 -29.37
C ILE A 88 -16.94 29.64 -28.50
N ALA A 89 -17.07 28.34 -28.77
CA ALA A 89 -17.56 27.35 -27.80
C ALA A 89 -17.13 25.90 -28.14
N ALA A 90 -16.40 25.68 -29.24
CA ALA A 90 -16.21 24.34 -29.81
C ALA A 90 -14.97 23.58 -29.30
N ALA A 91 -13.99 24.24 -28.65
CA ALA A 91 -12.78 23.55 -28.18
C ALA A 91 -13.06 22.60 -26.98
N LEU A 92 -14.02 22.93 -26.12
CA LEU A 92 -14.44 22.05 -25.02
C LEU A 92 -15.36 20.92 -25.49
N VAL A 93 -16.15 21.13 -26.54
CA VAL A 93 -17.08 20.11 -27.05
C VAL A 93 -16.35 19.07 -27.93
N LEU A 94 -15.29 19.47 -28.66
CA LEU A 94 -14.46 18.50 -29.41
C LEU A 94 -13.58 17.63 -28.50
N ALA A 95 -13.10 18.13 -27.36
CA ALA A 95 -12.41 17.30 -26.37
C ALA A 95 -13.36 16.28 -25.68
N ILE A 96 -14.64 16.63 -25.52
CA ILE A 96 -15.65 15.72 -24.93
C ILE A 96 -16.09 14.63 -25.93
N ILE A 97 -16.10 14.89 -27.24
CA ILE A 97 -16.53 13.90 -28.23
C ILE A 97 -15.40 12.93 -28.62
N ILE A 98 -14.14 13.33 -28.51
CA ILE A 98 -13.01 12.42 -28.79
C ILE A 98 -12.82 11.37 -27.68
N ASN A 99 -13.36 11.58 -26.47
CA ASN A 99 -13.26 10.60 -25.38
C ASN A 99 -14.46 9.62 -25.27
N PHE A 100 -15.48 9.75 -26.14
CA PHE A 100 -16.69 8.92 -26.09
C PHE A 100 -16.61 7.65 -26.96
N LEU A 101 -15.50 7.42 -27.67
CA LEU A 101 -15.35 6.31 -28.63
C LEU A 101 -14.13 5.40 -28.38
N TRP A 102 -13.45 5.50 -27.22
CA TRP A 102 -12.46 4.49 -26.81
C TRP A 102 -13.10 3.48 -25.85
N PRO A 103 -12.84 2.16 -25.99
CA PRO A 103 -13.25 1.20 -24.99
C PRO A 103 -12.61 1.61 -23.68
N VAL A 104 -13.41 1.70 -22.62
CA VAL A 104 -12.95 2.01 -21.27
C VAL A 104 -11.99 0.91 -20.83
N GLY A 105 -10.71 1.11 -21.14
CA GLY A 105 -9.61 0.42 -20.49
C GLY A 105 -9.43 1.00 -19.09
N THR A 106 -9.02 0.16 -18.15
CA THR A 106 -8.77 0.55 -16.75
C THR A 106 -7.76 1.68 -16.64
N ALA A 107 -6.74 1.69 -17.52
CA ALA A 107 -5.75 2.77 -17.63
C ALA A 107 -6.37 4.17 -17.87
N GLY A 108 -7.44 4.28 -18.67
CA GLY A 108 -8.08 5.57 -18.96
C GLY A 108 -8.89 6.13 -17.78
N THR A 109 -9.36 5.26 -16.87
CA THR A 109 -10.11 5.69 -15.68
C THR A 109 -9.16 6.21 -14.59
N ILE A 110 -8.01 5.55 -14.40
CA ILE A 110 -6.96 5.98 -13.45
C ILE A 110 -6.43 7.35 -13.87
N HIS A 111 -6.01 7.48 -15.13
CA HIS A 111 -5.47 8.75 -15.62
C HIS A 111 -6.47 9.91 -15.49
N ALA A 112 -7.74 9.68 -15.82
CA ALA A 112 -8.79 10.69 -15.65
C ALA A 112 -9.04 11.05 -14.18
N MET A 113 -8.83 10.12 -13.25
CA MET A 113 -8.95 10.35 -11.80
C MET A 113 -7.77 11.16 -11.29
N GLU A 114 -6.54 10.86 -11.71
CA GLU A 114 -5.35 11.65 -11.40
C GLU A 114 -5.49 13.09 -11.94
N GLU A 115 -5.84 13.23 -13.22
CA GLU A 115 -6.08 14.55 -13.83
C GLU A 115 -7.15 15.33 -13.08
N ALA A 116 -8.25 14.67 -12.71
CA ALA A 116 -9.32 15.34 -11.96
C ALA A 116 -8.82 15.82 -10.60
N PHE A 117 -8.04 15.01 -9.88
CA PHE A 117 -7.49 15.38 -8.58
C PHE A 117 -6.48 16.55 -8.67
N GLN A 118 -5.66 16.60 -9.72
CA GLN A 118 -4.73 17.72 -9.94
C GLN A 118 -5.44 19.07 -10.10
N GLN A 119 -6.70 19.07 -10.57
CA GLN A 119 -7.52 20.29 -10.71
C GLN A 119 -8.22 20.70 -9.41
N ILE A 120 -8.22 19.86 -8.38
CA ILE A 120 -8.84 20.17 -7.10
C ILE A 120 -7.91 21.09 -6.31
N LYS A 121 -8.49 22.11 -5.67
CA LYS A 121 -7.78 22.91 -4.68
C LYS A 121 -8.05 22.34 -3.29
N ALA A 122 -9.32 22.22 -2.93
CA ALA A 122 -9.77 21.63 -1.69
C ALA A 122 -11.13 20.93 -1.84
N TYR A 123 -11.51 20.16 -0.83
CA TYR A 123 -12.80 19.49 -0.77
C TYR A 123 -13.38 19.50 0.65
N HIS A 124 -14.71 19.45 0.72
CA HIS A 124 -15.50 19.27 1.93
C HIS A 124 -16.35 18.02 1.77
N GLY A 125 -16.41 17.18 2.79
CA GLY A 125 -17.20 15.97 2.73
C GLY A 125 -17.64 15.45 4.08
N TYR A 126 -18.58 14.51 4.01
CA TYR A 126 -19.06 13.74 5.15
C TYR A 126 -18.82 12.26 4.90
N ILE A 127 -18.01 11.64 5.76
CA ILE A 127 -17.64 10.23 5.64
C ILE A 127 -18.46 9.41 6.63
N GLU A 128 -19.00 8.29 6.16
CA GLU A 128 -19.62 7.26 7.01
C GLU A 128 -18.79 5.97 6.93
N ILE A 129 -18.50 5.38 8.09
CA ILE A 129 -17.74 4.14 8.25
C ILE A 129 -18.67 3.07 8.80
N ILE A 130 -18.87 2.02 8.03
CA ILE A 130 -19.71 0.87 8.38
C ILE A 130 -18.84 -0.38 8.45
N GLU A 131 -18.95 -1.11 9.55
CA GLU A 131 -18.40 -2.46 9.69
C GLU A 131 -19.52 -3.48 9.47
N THR A 132 -19.27 -4.45 8.59
CA THR A 132 -20.18 -5.57 8.31
C THR A 132 -19.50 -6.88 8.67
N ASN A 133 -20.15 -7.71 9.48
CA ASN A 133 -19.61 -9.01 9.84
C ASN A 133 -19.91 -10.11 8.80
N GLU A 134 -19.35 -11.32 8.97
CA GLU A 134 -19.56 -12.46 8.06
C GLU A 134 -21.04 -12.89 7.91
N GLN A 135 -21.89 -12.57 8.89
CA GLN A 135 -23.33 -12.85 8.87
C GLN A 135 -24.12 -11.76 8.12
N GLY A 136 -23.44 -10.72 7.61
CA GLY A 136 -24.05 -9.59 6.93
C GLY A 136 -24.63 -8.53 7.87
N LYS A 137 -24.46 -8.65 9.19
CA LYS A 137 -24.91 -7.64 10.15
C LYS A 137 -23.95 -6.45 10.12
N SER A 138 -24.51 -5.25 9.96
CA SER A 138 -23.74 -4.01 9.84
C SER A 138 -23.89 -3.11 11.07
N THR A 139 -22.82 -2.39 11.41
CA THR A 139 -22.77 -1.40 12.50
C THR A 139 -22.02 -0.15 12.04
N THR A 140 -22.53 1.02 12.40
CA THR A 140 -21.84 2.29 12.13
C THR A 140 -20.74 2.48 13.17
N GLN A 141 -19.50 2.56 12.70
CA GLN A 141 -18.31 2.76 13.54
C GLN A 141 -18.04 4.25 13.76
N GLY A 142 -18.36 5.08 12.77
CA GLY A 142 -18.32 6.52 12.93
C GLY A 142 -18.79 7.32 11.73
N LYS A 143 -19.03 8.60 11.97
CA LYS A 143 -19.26 9.61 10.94
C LYS A 143 -18.34 10.78 11.17
N LEU A 144 -17.76 11.31 10.10
CA LEU A 144 -16.81 12.41 10.16
C LEU A 144 -17.23 13.51 9.19
N GLU A 145 -17.06 14.77 9.63
CA GLU A 145 -16.91 15.89 8.70
C GLU A 145 -15.42 16.05 8.38
N VAL A 146 -15.10 16.24 7.10
CA VAL A 146 -13.71 16.42 6.64
C VAL A 146 -13.61 17.61 5.69
N TRP A 147 -12.56 18.40 5.88
CA TRP A 147 -12.09 19.42 4.96
C TRP A 147 -10.63 19.11 4.67
N ALA A 148 -10.23 19.04 3.40
CA ALA A 148 -8.85 18.77 3.04
C ALA A 148 -8.46 19.40 1.71
N ASP A 149 -7.18 19.71 1.53
CA ASP A 149 -6.61 20.20 0.28
C ASP A 149 -5.57 19.24 -0.29
N LYS A 150 -5.13 19.54 -1.51
CA LYS A 150 -4.10 18.75 -2.21
C LYS A 150 -2.69 18.91 -1.62
N GLU A 151 -2.49 19.86 -0.70
CA GLU A 151 -1.21 20.13 -0.02
C GLU A 151 -1.11 19.31 1.28
N GLY A 152 -2.15 18.53 1.63
CA GLY A 152 -2.18 17.67 2.80
C GLY A 152 -2.69 18.37 4.06
N HIS A 153 -3.16 19.62 3.97
CA HIS A 153 -3.84 20.26 5.10
C HIS A 153 -5.23 19.67 5.26
N TYR A 154 -5.65 19.50 6.50
CA TYR A 154 -7.00 19.05 6.78
C TYR A 154 -7.55 19.52 8.12
N TYR A 155 -8.86 19.49 8.20
CA TYR A 155 -9.65 19.54 9.42
C TYR A 155 -10.60 18.35 9.41
N THR A 156 -10.69 17.64 10.52
CA THR A 156 -11.68 16.59 10.72
C THR A 156 -12.42 16.78 12.03
N ARG A 157 -13.70 16.45 12.03
CA ARG A 157 -14.52 16.39 13.25
C ARG A 157 -15.32 15.10 13.27
N VAL A 158 -15.21 14.34 14.36
CA VAL A 158 -16.02 13.14 14.57
C VAL A 158 -17.42 13.55 15.02
N LEU A 159 -18.43 13.20 14.23
CA LEU A 159 -19.84 13.53 14.46
C LEU A 159 -20.56 12.42 15.26
N GLU A 160 -20.19 11.17 14.99
CA GLU A 160 -20.74 9.96 15.64
C GLU A 160 -19.62 8.94 15.85
N GLY A 161 -19.68 8.15 16.92
CA GLY A 161 -18.72 7.09 17.25
C GLY A 161 -18.01 7.27 18.61
N PRO A 162 -17.02 6.43 18.95
CA PRO A 162 -16.35 6.43 20.25
C PRO A 162 -15.59 7.73 20.58
N GLN A 163 -15.16 8.47 19.56
CA GLN A 163 -14.40 9.72 19.68
C GLN A 163 -15.24 10.94 19.30
N LYS A 164 -16.55 10.90 19.55
CA LYS A 164 -17.47 11.99 19.20
C LYS A 164 -16.93 13.36 19.68
N ASP A 165 -17.06 14.36 18.82
CA ASP A 165 -16.59 15.74 19.00
C ASP A 165 -15.06 15.94 19.03
N LEU A 166 -14.25 14.88 18.88
CA LEU A 166 -12.83 15.01 18.63
C LEU A 166 -12.61 15.77 17.32
N VAL A 167 -11.76 16.80 17.37
CA VAL A 167 -11.32 17.56 16.20
C VAL A 167 -9.83 17.34 16.02
N THR A 168 -9.42 16.97 14.80
CA THR A 168 -7.99 16.90 14.42
C THR A 168 -7.74 17.87 13.28
N VAL A 169 -6.71 18.70 13.42
CA VAL A 169 -6.33 19.69 12.41
C VAL A 169 -4.85 19.56 12.09
N ASN A 170 -4.52 19.58 10.80
CA ASN A 170 -3.17 19.72 10.29
C ASN A 170 -3.15 20.90 9.30
N ASN A 171 -2.37 21.93 9.60
CA ASN A 171 -2.24 23.11 8.73
C ASN A 171 -0.86 23.20 8.06
N GLY A 172 -0.12 22.09 8.02
CA GLY A 172 1.22 21.98 7.40
C GLY A 172 2.34 22.47 8.30
N GLN A 173 2.08 23.41 9.21
CA GLN A 173 3.05 23.89 10.19
C GLN A 173 2.88 23.27 11.57
N LYS A 174 1.62 23.13 12.00
CA LYS A 174 1.21 22.54 13.27
C LYS A 174 0.14 21.50 13.02
N LYS A 175 0.15 20.50 13.89
CA LYS A 175 -0.92 19.55 14.03
C LYS A 175 -1.41 19.52 15.46
N TRP A 176 -2.71 19.45 15.66
CA TRP A 176 -3.29 19.40 17.00
C TRP A 176 -4.62 18.65 17.03
N GLN A 177 -4.96 18.18 18.23
CA GLN A 177 -6.26 17.61 18.57
C GLN A 177 -6.95 18.45 19.62
N VAL A 178 -8.18 18.85 19.35
CA VAL A 178 -9.06 19.47 20.36
C VAL A 178 -9.94 18.37 20.94
N ARG A 179 -9.91 18.21 22.26
CA ARG A 179 -10.68 17.22 23.04
C ARG A 179 -11.66 17.95 23.95
N PRO A 180 -12.89 18.24 23.46
CA PRO A 180 -13.84 19.08 24.20
C PRO A 180 -14.32 18.44 25.51
N ASP A 181 -14.38 17.11 25.58
CA ASP A 181 -14.75 16.36 26.77
C ASP A 181 -13.75 16.55 27.94
N GLN A 182 -12.49 16.81 27.61
CA GLN A 182 -11.40 17.00 28.57
C GLN A 182 -11.04 18.48 28.77
N ASN A 183 -11.56 19.39 27.92
CA ASN A 183 -11.07 20.77 27.78
C ASN A 183 -9.56 20.81 27.53
N GLU A 184 -9.07 19.97 26.62
CA GLU A 184 -7.64 19.88 26.31
C GLU A 184 -7.38 20.10 24.82
N ILE A 185 -6.24 20.70 24.51
CA ILE A 185 -5.68 20.76 23.17
C ILE A 185 -4.30 20.10 23.18
N HIS A 186 -4.14 19.04 22.40
CA HIS A 186 -2.93 18.25 22.33
C HIS A 186 -2.18 18.65 21.06
N LEU A 187 -0.96 19.17 21.19
CA LEU A 187 -0.08 19.37 20.04
C LEU A 187 0.46 18.02 19.57
N LEU A 188 0.49 17.79 18.26
CA LEU A 188 0.87 16.54 17.60
C LEU A 188 2.00 16.75 16.58
N PRO A 189 2.82 15.70 16.30
CA PRO A 189 3.94 15.88 15.38
C PRO A 189 3.39 16.17 13.99
N PRO A 190 3.92 17.18 13.28
CA PRO A 190 3.48 17.43 11.91
C PRO A 190 3.93 16.31 10.97
N PHE A 191 5.05 15.63 11.29
CA PHE A 191 5.54 14.47 10.53
C PHE A 191 6.20 13.40 11.43
N PRO A 192 5.90 12.10 11.22
CA PRO A 192 4.79 11.53 10.45
C PRO A 192 3.43 12.13 10.81
N ASP A 193 2.54 12.16 9.83
CA ASP A 193 1.13 12.28 10.16
C ASP A 193 0.66 10.98 10.85
N THR A 194 0.62 11.01 12.18
CA THR A 194 0.18 9.88 13.03
C THR A 194 -1.32 9.70 13.13
N HIS A 195 -2.11 10.63 12.58
CA HIS A 195 -3.56 10.64 12.71
C HIS A 195 -4.22 11.04 11.38
N PRO A 196 -3.83 10.43 10.25
CA PRO A 196 -4.49 10.70 8.99
C PRO A 196 -5.92 10.21 9.10
N PHE A 197 -6.85 10.96 8.51
CA PHE A 197 -8.23 10.49 8.47
C PHE A 197 -8.40 9.41 7.40
N THR A 198 -9.38 8.54 7.60
CA THR A 198 -9.63 7.44 6.68
C THR A 198 -10.19 7.95 5.36
N PHE A 199 -9.78 7.31 4.25
CA PHE A 199 -10.28 7.60 2.90
C PHE A 199 -10.06 9.05 2.43
N GLU A 200 -8.89 9.61 2.78
CA GLU A 200 -8.33 10.81 2.15
C GLU A 200 -8.12 10.54 0.64
N LEU A 201 -8.60 11.46 -0.20
CA LEU A 201 -8.69 11.27 -1.64
C LEU A 201 -7.32 11.16 -2.32
N GLY A 202 -6.34 11.98 -1.95
CA GLY A 202 -5.00 11.94 -2.52
C GLY A 202 -4.32 10.59 -2.30
N ASN A 203 -4.32 10.12 -1.05
CA ASN A 203 -3.78 8.83 -0.63
C ASN A 203 -4.48 7.67 -1.34
N GLU A 204 -5.80 7.69 -1.44
CA GLU A 204 -6.54 6.63 -2.14
C GLU A 204 -6.20 6.60 -3.64
N ILE A 205 -6.12 7.77 -4.28
CA ILE A 205 -5.79 7.87 -5.70
C ILE A 205 -4.37 7.34 -5.94
N GLN A 206 -3.41 7.69 -5.09
CA GLN A 206 -2.05 7.16 -5.15
C GLN A 206 -2.03 5.63 -4.97
N GLN A 207 -2.80 5.08 -4.03
CA GLN A 207 -2.92 3.62 -3.85
C GLN A 207 -3.48 2.93 -5.10
N ILE A 208 -4.48 3.54 -5.75
CA ILE A 208 -5.07 3.02 -6.98
C ILE A 208 -4.06 3.10 -8.15
N THR A 209 -3.35 4.22 -8.29
CA THR A 209 -2.32 4.41 -9.33
C THR A 209 -1.20 3.38 -9.20
N ASN A 210 -0.75 3.12 -7.98
CA ASN A 210 0.35 2.19 -7.69
C ASN A 210 -0.10 0.72 -7.61
N ALA A 211 -1.37 0.42 -7.88
CA ALA A 211 -1.88 -0.94 -7.80
C ALA A 211 -1.33 -1.84 -8.92
N LEU A 212 -1.01 -3.10 -8.60
CA LEU A 212 -0.55 -4.09 -9.57
C LEU A 212 -1.54 -4.30 -10.71
N SER A 213 -2.83 -4.32 -10.39
CA SER A 213 -3.86 -4.33 -11.40
C SER A 213 -5.19 -3.78 -10.89
N ILE A 214 -5.99 -3.33 -11.84
CA ILE A 214 -7.35 -2.89 -11.61
C ILE A 214 -8.26 -3.66 -12.55
N LYS A 215 -9.41 -4.11 -12.03
CA LYS A 215 -10.43 -4.81 -12.79
C LYS A 215 -11.75 -4.07 -12.71
N ALA A 216 -12.31 -3.72 -13.86
CA ALA A 216 -13.65 -3.14 -13.92
C ALA A 216 -14.70 -4.19 -13.52
N LEU A 217 -15.54 -3.86 -12.55
CA LEU A 217 -16.63 -4.72 -12.06
C LEU A 217 -18.01 -4.29 -12.55
N GLY A 218 -18.17 -3.02 -12.96
CA GLY A 218 -19.43 -2.51 -13.52
C GLY A 218 -19.72 -1.09 -13.08
N GLU A 219 -21.00 -0.80 -12.87
CA GLU A 219 -21.50 0.52 -12.47
C GLU A 219 -22.50 0.38 -11.33
N ASP A 220 -22.56 1.41 -10.48
CA ASP A 220 -23.45 1.47 -9.33
C ASP A 220 -23.79 2.94 -9.00
N ARG A 221 -24.50 3.17 -7.89
CA ARG A 221 -24.77 4.51 -7.35
C ARG A 221 -24.27 4.65 -5.92
N VAL A 222 -23.63 5.79 -5.64
CA VAL A 222 -23.19 6.17 -4.29
C VAL A 222 -23.73 7.57 -4.00
N ALA A 223 -24.46 7.74 -2.90
CA ALA A 223 -25.10 9.01 -2.52
C ALA A 223 -25.87 9.68 -3.69
N GLY A 224 -26.59 8.86 -4.47
CA GLY A 224 -27.36 9.32 -5.65
C GLY A 224 -26.53 9.58 -6.93
N ARG A 225 -25.19 9.60 -6.85
CA ARG A 225 -24.27 9.83 -7.98
C ARG A 225 -23.96 8.50 -8.70
N LYS A 226 -23.84 8.54 -10.02
CA LYS A 226 -23.44 7.36 -10.81
C LYS A 226 -21.94 7.13 -10.65
N ALA A 227 -21.54 5.91 -10.33
CA ALA A 227 -20.15 5.55 -10.15
C ALA A 227 -19.76 4.32 -10.98
N SER A 228 -18.51 4.28 -11.43
CA SER A 228 -17.88 3.06 -11.94
C SER A 228 -17.34 2.27 -10.75
N VAL A 229 -17.52 0.94 -10.76
CA VAL A 229 -17.00 0.05 -9.71
C VAL A 229 -15.78 -0.66 -10.24
N VAL A 230 -14.69 -0.57 -9.50
CA VAL A 230 -13.44 -1.26 -9.79
C VAL A 230 -12.99 -2.09 -8.60
N GLU A 231 -12.35 -3.23 -8.89
CA GLU A 231 -11.56 -4.00 -7.95
C GLU A 231 -10.10 -3.58 -8.11
N VAL A 232 -9.47 -3.20 -7.00
CA VAL A 232 -8.07 -2.80 -6.92
C VAL A 232 -7.31 -3.95 -6.30
N ILE A 233 -6.27 -4.40 -7.01
CA ILE A 233 -5.32 -5.41 -6.52
C ILE A 233 -4.02 -4.65 -6.22
N PRO A 234 -3.78 -4.27 -4.95
CA PRO A 234 -2.60 -3.49 -4.58
C PRO A 234 -1.31 -4.29 -4.71
N ASP A 235 -0.17 -3.61 -4.74
CA ASP A 235 1.20 -4.19 -4.67
C ASP A 235 1.58 -4.77 -3.28
N GLY A 236 0.55 -5.06 -2.48
CA GLY A 236 0.67 -5.55 -1.11
C GLY A 236 -0.69 -5.46 -0.40
N GLY A 237 -1.05 -6.50 0.35
CA GLY A 237 -2.35 -6.58 1.03
C GLY A 237 -3.47 -7.24 0.22
N ARG A 238 -4.71 -7.08 0.67
CA ARG A 238 -5.89 -7.76 0.10
C ARG A 238 -6.55 -6.89 -0.98
N PRO A 239 -7.12 -7.51 -2.04
CA PRO A 239 -7.93 -6.79 -3.01
C PRO A 239 -9.11 -6.07 -2.33
N TYR A 240 -9.52 -4.94 -2.89
CA TYR A 240 -10.62 -4.15 -2.37
C TYR A 240 -11.39 -3.48 -3.50
N LYS A 241 -12.59 -2.95 -3.21
CA LYS A 241 -13.43 -2.29 -4.22
C LYS A 241 -13.50 -0.80 -4.00
N VAL A 242 -13.52 -0.06 -5.10
CA VAL A 242 -13.70 1.39 -5.11
C VAL A 242 -14.80 1.78 -6.10
N TRP A 243 -15.60 2.76 -5.70
CA TRP A 243 -16.61 3.39 -6.54
C TRP A 243 -16.14 4.79 -6.92
N ILE A 244 -15.91 5.01 -8.21
CA ILE A 244 -15.38 6.25 -8.76
C ILE A 244 -16.52 7.03 -9.42
N ASP A 245 -16.78 8.26 -8.96
CA ASP A 245 -17.82 9.11 -9.51
C ASP A 245 -17.62 9.35 -11.00
N LYS A 246 -18.64 9.10 -11.81
CA LYS A 246 -18.53 9.32 -13.26
C LYS A 246 -18.43 10.80 -13.64
N LYS A 247 -18.94 11.71 -12.80
CA LYS A 247 -18.90 13.15 -13.06
C LYS A 247 -17.56 13.76 -12.67
N THR A 248 -17.17 13.62 -11.41
CA THR A 248 -15.93 14.23 -10.88
C THR A 248 -14.69 13.37 -11.06
N LYS A 249 -14.85 12.09 -11.39
CA LYS A 249 -13.75 11.09 -11.46
C LYS A 249 -13.10 10.77 -10.12
N LEU A 250 -13.68 11.19 -9.00
CA LEU A 250 -13.13 10.96 -7.67
C LEU A 250 -13.71 9.72 -6.99
N PRO A 251 -12.94 9.04 -6.13
CA PRO A 251 -13.45 8.00 -5.24
C PRO A 251 -14.59 8.53 -4.34
N LEU A 252 -15.69 7.80 -4.26
CA LEU A 252 -16.82 8.11 -3.36
C LEU A 252 -17.04 7.04 -2.30
N LYS A 253 -16.60 5.81 -2.54
CA LYS A 253 -16.76 4.69 -1.61
C LYS A 253 -15.61 3.70 -1.78
N LYS A 254 -15.16 3.16 -0.65
CA LYS A 254 -14.21 2.05 -0.56
C LYS A 254 -14.84 0.91 0.24
N GLN A 255 -14.57 -0.33 -0.17
CA GLN A 255 -14.97 -1.52 0.55
C GLN A 255 -13.79 -2.49 0.62
N SER A 256 -13.37 -2.86 1.84
CA SER A 256 -12.29 -3.83 2.03
C SER A 256 -12.71 -5.24 1.61
N ALA A 257 -11.74 -6.14 1.42
CA ALA A 257 -12.05 -7.57 1.50
C ALA A 257 -12.66 -7.92 2.86
N MET A 258 -13.42 -9.02 2.90
CA MET A 258 -13.77 -9.67 4.16
C MET A 258 -12.50 -10.25 4.78
N HIS A 259 -12.19 -9.87 6.02
CA HIS A 259 -11.00 -10.28 6.74
C HIS A 259 -11.32 -10.45 8.22
N ASN A 260 -10.96 -11.59 8.81
CA ASN A 260 -11.29 -11.93 10.19
C ASN A 260 -12.78 -11.71 10.53
N ALA A 261 -13.65 -12.15 9.60
CA ALA A 261 -15.10 -11.99 9.66
C ALA A 261 -15.60 -10.54 9.69
N LEU A 262 -14.76 -9.55 9.33
CA LEU A 262 -15.10 -8.14 9.25
C LEU A 262 -14.86 -7.58 7.84
N GLN A 263 -15.73 -6.71 7.39
CA GLN A 263 -15.59 -5.92 6.18
C GLN A 263 -15.93 -4.47 6.48
N TYR A 264 -15.07 -3.55 6.06
CA TYR A 264 -15.31 -2.12 6.21
C TYR A 264 -15.82 -1.53 4.90
N THR A 265 -16.84 -0.70 5.00
CA THR A 265 -17.35 0.15 3.93
C THR A 265 -17.25 1.61 4.37
N ILE A 266 -16.49 2.40 3.63
CA ILE A 266 -16.25 3.82 3.90
C ILE A 266 -16.84 4.61 2.74
N THR A 267 -17.73 5.56 3.02
CA THR A 267 -18.50 6.27 1.98
C THR A 267 -18.51 7.76 2.22
N TYR A 268 -18.17 8.56 1.21
CA TYR A 268 -18.56 9.96 1.16
C TYR A 268 -20.06 10.06 0.90
N THR A 269 -20.83 10.40 1.94
CA THR A 269 -22.28 10.64 1.83
C THR A 269 -22.57 12.00 1.17
N GLN A 270 -21.62 12.93 1.29
CA GLN A 270 -21.55 14.18 0.53
C GLN A 270 -20.08 14.51 0.25
N LEU A 271 -19.82 15.09 -0.93
CA LEU A 271 -18.49 15.51 -1.37
C LEU A 271 -18.62 16.70 -2.33
N ASP A 272 -18.12 17.84 -1.88
CA ASP A 272 -18.13 19.11 -2.59
C ASP A 272 -16.69 19.61 -2.82
N LEU A 273 -16.43 20.12 -4.02
CA LEU A 273 -15.15 20.73 -4.36
C LEU A 273 -15.19 22.21 -4.02
N VAL A 274 -14.18 22.68 -3.30
CA VAL A 274 -14.09 24.05 -2.80
C VAL A 274 -12.73 24.65 -3.15
N ASP A 275 -12.63 25.97 -3.14
CA ASP A 275 -11.40 26.67 -3.53
C ASP A 275 -10.33 26.68 -2.43
N ASN A 276 -10.72 26.60 -1.15
CA ASN A 276 -9.81 26.65 0.00
C ASN A 276 -10.46 26.05 1.25
N LEU A 277 -9.63 25.72 2.24
CA LEU A 277 -10.08 25.39 3.58
C LEU A 277 -10.51 26.68 4.29
N PRO A 278 -11.62 26.67 5.05
CA PRO A 278 -12.01 27.81 5.86
C PRO A 278 -10.90 28.16 6.86
N LYS A 279 -10.35 29.38 6.75
CA LYS A 279 -9.21 29.83 7.59
C LYS A 279 -9.47 29.66 9.07
N GLU A 280 -10.70 29.85 9.51
CA GLU A 280 -11.12 29.73 10.90
C GLU A 280 -11.03 28.31 11.47
N LEU A 281 -11.10 27.28 10.62
CA LEU A 281 -10.96 25.88 11.01
C LEU A 281 -9.51 25.42 11.13
N VAL A 282 -8.61 26.03 10.35
CA VAL A 282 -7.18 25.67 10.27
C VAL A 282 -6.24 26.68 10.94
N THR A 283 -6.79 27.70 11.59
CA THR A 283 -6.01 28.63 12.42
C THR A 283 -5.87 28.07 13.82
N TYR A 284 -4.63 27.85 14.25
CA TYR A 284 -4.34 27.40 15.61
C TYR A 284 -4.78 28.44 16.64
N LYS A 285 -5.64 28.02 17.56
CA LYS A 285 -6.07 28.81 18.71
C LYS A 285 -6.41 27.87 19.87
N VAL A 286 -6.01 28.25 21.08
CA VAL A 286 -6.43 27.57 22.30
C VAL A 286 -7.77 28.17 22.73
N PRO A 287 -8.87 27.40 22.78
CA PRO A 287 -10.15 27.93 23.24
C PRO A 287 -10.10 28.35 24.72
N ASP A 288 -10.94 29.31 25.10
CA ASP A 288 -11.03 29.74 26.49
C ASP A 288 -11.38 28.56 27.42
N GLY A 289 -10.62 28.43 28.51
CA GLY A 289 -10.77 27.34 29.47
C GLY A 289 -10.13 26.01 29.06
N PHE A 290 -9.49 25.92 27.88
CA PHE A 290 -8.76 24.73 27.47
C PHE A 290 -7.32 24.76 27.98
N ARG A 291 -6.81 23.59 28.36
CA ARG A 291 -5.40 23.38 28.70
C ARG A 291 -4.64 22.90 27.47
N GLU A 292 -3.58 23.62 27.12
CA GLU A 292 -2.62 23.16 26.11
C GLU A 292 -1.70 22.09 26.70
N ILE A 293 -1.56 20.99 25.97
CA ILE A 293 -0.67 19.88 26.29
C ILE A 293 0.25 19.71 25.10
N ASP A 294 1.49 20.12 25.27
CA ASP A 294 2.53 19.83 24.31
C ASP A 294 3.29 18.56 24.73
N THR A 295 3.05 17.48 24.02
CA THR A 295 3.84 16.25 24.17
C THR A 295 4.99 16.17 23.16
N HIS A 296 5.26 17.23 22.39
CA HIS A 296 6.41 17.28 21.47
C HIS A 296 7.71 17.26 22.26
N PRO A 297 8.56 16.24 22.08
CA PRO A 297 9.87 16.27 22.70
C PRO A 297 10.85 17.20 21.95
N GLU A 298 10.42 17.81 20.85
CA GLU A 298 11.28 18.52 19.90
C GLU A 298 11.34 20.01 20.20
N GLN A 299 12.54 20.57 20.15
CA GLN A 299 12.79 22.00 20.23
C GLN A 299 13.24 22.50 18.86
N LEU A 300 12.48 23.41 18.26
CA LEU A 300 12.85 24.03 16.99
C LEU A 300 14.02 25.01 17.21
N VAL A 301 14.98 24.96 16.28
CA VAL A 301 16.12 25.88 16.23
C VAL A 301 16.24 26.47 14.84
N SER A 302 16.77 27.69 14.76
CA SER A 302 16.82 28.45 13.50
C SER A 302 18.07 28.12 12.67
N THR A 303 19.12 27.61 13.32
CA THR A 303 20.44 27.38 12.68
C THR A 303 21.11 26.11 13.19
N MET A 304 22.06 25.58 12.40
CA MET A 304 22.89 24.45 12.83
C MET A 304 23.80 24.80 14.02
N GLN A 305 24.19 26.07 14.18
CA GLN A 305 24.97 26.54 15.33
C GLN A 305 24.16 26.47 16.64
N GLU A 306 22.87 26.82 16.59
CA GLU A 306 21.97 26.62 17.74
C GLU A 306 21.79 25.14 18.06
N ALA A 307 21.66 24.30 17.03
CA ALA A 307 21.59 22.85 17.20
C ALA A 307 22.87 22.29 17.86
N GLU A 308 24.05 22.70 17.39
CA GLU A 308 25.35 22.31 17.98
C GLU A 308 25.42 22.66 19.46
N LYS A 309 25.04 23.90 19.82
CA LYS A 309 25.04 24.36 21.22
C LYS A 309 24.10 23.52 22.10
N ALA A 310 22.93 23.16 21.59
CA ALA A 310 21.97 22.34 22.32
C ALA A 310 22.40 20.87 22.47
N LEU A 311 23.07 20.33 21.45
CA LEU A 311 23.42 18.91 21.37
C LEU A 311 24.80 18.57 21.96
N GLY A 312 25.69 19.55 22.04
CA GLY A 312 27.07 19.35 22.51
C GLY A 312 27.93 18.54 21.54
N PHE A 313 27.58 18.54 20.26
CA PHE A 313 28.38 18.02 19.15
C PHE A 313 28.06 18.76 17.86
N VAL A 314 29.00 18.79 16.92
CA VAL A 314 28.82 19.41 15.59
C VAL A 314 28.03 18.46 14.68
N PRO A 315 26.82 18.85 14.21
CA PRO A 315 26.09 18.11 13.18
C PRO A 315 26.93 17.83 11.92
N ARG A 316 26.72 16.67 11.31
CA ARG A 316 27.42 16.21 10.10
C ARG A 316 26.39 15.92 9.03
N LEU A 317 26.14 16.93 8.19
CA LEU A 317 25.27 16.86 7.03
C LEU A 317 26.10 17.26 5.79
N GLY A 318 25.72 16.77 4.60
CA GLY A 318 26.21 17.34 3.35
C GLY A 318 25.80 18.82 3.22
N GLN A 319 26.44 19.54 2.29
CA GLN A 319 26.12 20.96 2.07
C GLN A 319 24.93 21.16 1.12
N ASP A 320 24.62 20.17 0.29
CA ASP A 320 23.63 20.30 -0.77
C ASP A 320 22.30 19.65 -0.35
N ILE A 321 21.23 20.43 -0.49
CA ILE A 321 19.87 19.92 -0.37
C ILE A 321 19.56 19.20 -1.68
N PRO A 322 19.05 17.95 -1.65
CA PRO A 322 18.68 17.21 -2.85
C PRO A 322 17.73 17.99 -3.77
N ASP A 323 17.88 17.80 -5.08
CA ASP A 323 17.08 18.52 -6.09
C ASP A 323 15.56 18.32 -5.86
N GLY A 324 14.81 19.42 -5.92
CA GLY A 324 13.36 19.42 -5.71
C GLY A 324 12.92 19.39 -4.24
N TYR A 325 13.85 19.36 -3.29
CA TYR A 325 13.57 19.48 -1.87
C TYR A 325 13.94 20.86 -1.32
N THR A 326 13.21 21.25 -0.28
CA THR A 326 13.49 22.43 0.53
C THR A 326 13.55 22.05 2.00
N GLN A 327 14.48 22.64 2.75
CA GLN A 327 14.58 22.44 4.20
C GLN A 327 13.44 23.19 4.91
N GLN A 328 12.60 22.45 5.63
CA GLN A 328 11.44 23.00 6.35
C GLN A 328 11.79 23.46 7.76
N GLY A 329 12.78 22.83 8.40
CA GLY A 329 13.17 23.19 9.76
C GLY A 329 14.23 22.29 10.36
N ILE A 330 14.79 22.75 11.47
CA ILE A 330 15.77 22.03 12.29
C ILE A 330 15.16 21.88 13.69
N ALA A 331 15.22 20.67 14.22
CA ALA A 331 14.78 20.38 15.56
C ALA A 331 15.83 19.59 16.33
N VAL A 332 15.83 19.75 17.65
CA VAL A 332 16.69 19.00 18.57
C VAL A 332 15.86 18.37 19.67
N LEU A 333 16.31 17.20 20.14
CA LEU A 333 15.84 16.60 21.38
C LEU A 333 17.05 16.56 22.33
N PRO A 334 17.27 17.61 23.16
CA PRO A 334 18.50 17.73 23.96
C PRO A 334 18.72 16.56 24.92
N ASP A 335 17.67 16.09 25.58
CA ASP A 335 17.71 14.94 26.51
C ASP A 335 18.17 13.65 25.83
N ARG A 336 18.02 13.57 24.50
CA ARG A 336 18.44 12.42 23.69
C ARG A 336 19.73 12.66 22.93
N GLN A 337 20.22 13.91 22.89
CA GLN A 337 21.31 14.35 22.03
C GLN A 337 21.06 13.95 20.57
N LEU A 338 19.87 14.30 20.07
CA LEU A 338 19.39 13.93 18.74
C LEU A 338 19.02 15.18 17.93
N LEU A 339 19.60 15.26 16.73
CA LEU A 339 19.25 16.22 15.69
C LEU A 339 18.17 15.63 14.78
N LYS A 340 17.25 16.47 14.33
CA LYS A 340 16.34 16.20 13.22
C LYS A 340 16.35 17.38 12.25
N VAL A 341 16.37 17.10 10.96
CA VAL A 341 16.24 18.10 9.90
C VAL A 341 15.17 17.65 8.93
N TYR A 342 14.18 18.52 8.72
CA TYR A 342 13.00 18.24 7.92
C TYR A 342 13.16 18.80 6.52
N TYR A 343 12.76 18.01 5.54
CA TYR A 343 12.76 18.37 4.13
C TYR A 343 11.39 18.03 3.53
N ALA A 344 10.97 18.84 2.56
CA ALA A 344 9.76 18.59 1.79
C ALA A 344 10.01 18.88 0.31
N THR A 345 9.32 18.18 -0.58
CA THR A 345 9.21 18.61 -1.98
C THR A 345 8.41 19.89 -2.09
N ASP A 346 8.58 20.64 -3.19
CA ASP A 346 7.85 21.91 -3.41
C ASP A 346 6.32 21.77 -3.34
N ASP A 347 5.78 20.58 -3.60
CA ASP A 347 4.36 20.26 -3.50
C ASP A 347 3.94 19.69 -2.14
N ASN A 348 4.85 19.63 -1.17
CA ASN A 348 4.70 19.10 0.19
C ASN A 348 4.21 17.64 0.28
N LYS A 349 4.18 16.89 -0.83
CA LYS A 349 3.71 15.50 -0.82
C LYS A 349 4.75 14.54 -0.29
N THR A 350 6.02 14.81 -0.58
CA THR A 350 7.12 14.01 -0.09
C THR A 350 7.81 14.73 1.05
N LEU A 351 7.87 14.05 2.19
CA LEU A 351 8.46 14.54 3.41
C LEU A 351 9.58 13.59 3.81
N ALA A 352 10.76 14.17 4.07
CA ALA A 352 11.92 13.43 4.52
C ALA A 352 12.52 14.04 5.78
N VAL A 353 13.08 13.18 6.63
CA VAL A 353 13.74 13.57 7.87
C VAL A 353 15.12 12.95 7.92
N PHE A 354 16.13 13.79 8.05
CA PHE A 354 17.46 13.36 8.46
C PHE A 354 17.58 13.42 9.98
N MET A 355 18.18 12.38 10.55
CA MET A 355 18.41 12.27 11.99
C MET A 355 19.88 11.93 12.27
N GLN A 356 20.43 12.54 13.31
CA GLN A 356 21.78 12.23 13.80
C GLN A 356 21.83 12.28 15.32
N GLY A 357 22.35 11.23 15.95
CA GLY A 357 22.60 11.20 17.39
C GLY A 357 23.88 10.44 17.72
N LYS A 358 24.35 10.54 18.97
CA LYS A 358 25.48 9.72 19.43
C LYS A 358 25.04 8.25 19.52
N ALA A 359 25.88 7.35 19.00
CA ALA A 359 25.64 5.92 19.11
C ALA A 359 25.71 5.50 20.58
N LYS A 360 24.62 4.95 21.12
CA LYS A 360 24.55 4.46 22.52
C LYS A 360 24.83 2.97 22.64
N THR A 361 24.59 2.22 21.58
CA THR A 361 24.75 0.77 21.49
C THR A 361 25.43 0.41 20.19
N GLN A 362 26.01 -0.79 20.12
CA GLN A 362 26.51 -1.32 18.86
C GLN A 362 25.37 -1.42 17.83
N PHE A 363 25.67 -1.09 16.58
CA PHE A 363 24.73 -1.23 15.48
C PHE A 363 24.34 -2.70 15.29
N LYS A 364 23.03 -2.97 15.37
CA LYS A 364 22.42 -4.26 15.04
C LYS A 364 21.18 -4.00 14.18
N PRO A 365 21.14 -4.48 12.93
CA PRO A 365 19.94 -4.45 12.11
C PRO A 365 18.82 -5.28 12.73
N VAL A 366 17.57 -4.88 12.52
CA VAL A 366 16.40 -5.72 12.81
C VAL A 366 16.32 -6.88 11.82
N ASN A 367 15.78 -8.02 12.27
CA ASN A 367 15.78 -9.27 11.49
C ASN A 367 15.04 -9.17 10.14
N THR A 368 14.08 -8.26 10.04
CA THR A 368 13.22 -8.05 8.87
C THR A 368 13.81 -7.05 7.87
N ALA A 369 14.89 -6.36 8.22
CA ALA A 369 15.44 -5.28 7.41
C ALA A 369 16.13 -5.79 6.14
N ILE A 370 15.98 -5.01 5.08
CA ILE A 370 16.85 -5.07 3.92
C ILE A 370 18.24 -4.59 4.37
N LEU A 371 19.28 -5.33 3.99
CA LEU A 371 20.65 -4.99 4.30
C LEU A 371 21.29 -4.23 3.14
N GLY A 372 22.04 -3.20 3.48
CA GLY A 372 22.80 -2.42 2.52
C GLY A 372 24.10 -1.93 3.13
N LYS A 373 24.73 -1.00 2.42
CA LYS A 373 25.95 -0.32 2.85
C LYS A 373 25.82 1.17 2.68
N VAL A 374 26.35 1.92 3.63
CA VAL A 374 26.68 3.34 3.48
C VAL A 374 28.21 3.44 3.53
N GLU A 375 28.83 3.75 2.40
CA GLU A 375 30.26 3.59 2.20
C GLU A 375 30.71 2.15 2.49
N ASN A 376 31.40 1.94 3.62
CA ASN A 376 31.89 0.64 4.09
C ASN A 376 31.12 0.13 5.33
N GLU A 377 30.16 0.91 5.84
CA GLU A 377 29.39 0.57 7.02
C GLU A 377 28.11 -0.16 6.63
N ILE A 378 27.68 -1.11 7.47
CA ILE A 378 26.40 -1.80 7.27
C ILE A 378 25.25 -0.80 7.46
N ALA A 379 24.27 -0.86 6.58
CA ALA A 379 23.04 -0.10 6.63
C ALA A 379 21.84 -1.03 6.81
N GLU A 380 20.90 -0.61 7.65
CA GLU A 380 19.57 -1.20 7.80
C GLU A 380 18.59 -0.38 6.97
N ILE A 381 17.79 -1.03 6.14
CA ILE A 381 16.72 -0.41 5.37
C ILE A 381 15.40 -1.08 5.75
N GLN A 382 14.43 -0.29 6.22
CA GLN A 382 13.07 -0.73 6.51
C GLN A 382 12.10 -0.07 5.54
N SER A 383 11.27 -0.85 4.86
CA SER A 383 10.20 -0.37 3.99
C SER A 383 9.06 -1.40 3.98
N PRO A 384 8.03 -1.24 4.82
CA PRO A 384 7.78 -0.10 5.69
C PRO A 384 8.59 -0.14 7.01
N VAL A 385 8.52 0.93 7.80
CA VAL A 385 9.14 1.02 9.15
C VAL A 385 8.28 0.30 10.20
N TYR A 386 8.50 -1.00 10.38
CA TYR A 386 7.77 -1.79 11.38
C TYR A 386 8.36 -1.69 12.78
N ASN A 387 9.69 -1.71 12.88
CA ASN A 387 10.39 -1.83 14.14
C ASN A 387 11.07 -0.51 14.49
N ASP A 388 10.91 -0.08 15.73
CA ASP A 388 11.79 0.93 16.29
C ASP A 388 13.12 0.29 16.71
N SER A 389 14.23 0.91 16.31
CA SER A 389 15.57 0.49 16.73
C SER A 389 16.53 1.67 16.73
N GLY A 390 17.48 1.65 17.65
CA GLY A 390 18.48 2.70 17.81
C GLY A 390 17.85 4.10 17.87
N ILE A 391 18.28 5.02 17.00
CA ILE A 391 17.78 6.41 17.03
C ILE A 391 16.32 6.58 16.59
N LEU A 392 15.69 5.56 16.01
CA LEU A 392 14.26 5.56 15.68
C LEU A 392 13.37 5.20 16.89
N SER A 393 13.96 4.76 18.00
CA SER A 393 13.26 4.29 19.19
C SER A 393 12.96 5.35 20.25
N GLY A 394 12.25 4.93 21.29
CA GLY A 394 11.94 5.76 22.46
C GLY A 394 10.68 6.59 22.27
N GLY A 395 9.62 6.05 21.68
CA GLY A 395 8.35 6.78 21.52
C GLY A 395 8.39 7.87 20.44
N LEU A 396 9.30 7.75 19.47
CA LEU A 396 9.17 8.49 18.22
C LEU A 396 8.12 7.81 17.34
N PRO A 397 7.34 8.58 16.56
CA PRO A 397 6.15 8.07 15.89
C PRO A 397 6.40 7.32 14.57
N TYR A 398 7.57 6.70 14.40
CA TYR A 398 7.94 6.07 13.12
C TYR A 398 7.57 4.58 13.03
N ALA A 399 7.64 3.86 14.15
CA ALA A 399 7.34 2.43 14.16
C ALA A 399 5.86 2.14 13.91
N GLY A 400 5.60 1.18 13.02
CA GLY A 400 4.26 0.79 12.59
C GLY A 400 3.70 1.63 11.44
N MET A 401 4.45 2.60 10.92
CA MET A 401 4.04 3.39 9.76
C MET A 401 4.22 2.60 8.48
N THR A 402 3.11 2.29 7.80
CA THR A 402 3.07 1.41 6.62
C THR A 402 3.44 2.10 5.31
N ASP A 403 3.52 3.43 5.33
CA ASP A 403 3.79 4.31 4.19
C ASP A 403 5.17 4.98 4.28
N MET A 404 6.01 4.56 5.22
CA MET A 404 7.34 5.12 5.46
C MET A 404 8.43 4.11 5.17
N ALA A 405 9.52 4.59 4.60
CA ALA A 405 10.77 3.87 4.51
C ALA A 405 11.86 4.60 5.31
N ALA A 406 12.80 3.85 5.86
CA ALA A 406 13.94 4.39 6.60
C ALA A 406 15.25 3.67 6.24
N ILE A 407 16.35 4.42 6.20
CA ILE A 407 17.73 3.92 6.14
C ILE A 407 18.43 4.33 7.42
N ARG A 408 19.11 3.41 8.10
CA ARG A 408 19.82 3.65 9.36
C ARG A 408 21.21 3.03 9.32
N TRP A 409 22.22 3.74 9.81
CA TRP A 409 23.60 3.24 9.91
C TRP A 409 24.35 3.91 11.05
N GLN A 410 25.48 3.33 11.45
CA GLN A 410 26.42 3.95 12.39
C GLN A 410 27.74 4.25 11.69
N GLN A 411 28.33 5.41 12.02
CA GLN A 411 29.64 5.80 11.52
C GLN A 411 30.30 6.77 12.49
N GLN A 412 31.58 6.52 12.82
CA GLN A 412 32.42 7.40 13.65
C GLN A 412 31.77 7.80 14.99
N GLY A 413 31.15 6.84 15.69
CA GLY A 413 30.52 7.07 17.01
C GLY A 413 29.16 7.76 16.97
N PHE A 414 28.62 8.00 15.79
CA PHE A 414 27.26 8.52 15.58
C PHE A 414 26.39 7.46 14.92
N GLU A 415 25.09 7.59 15.15
CA GLU A 415 24.05 6.89 14.43
C GLU A 415 23.25 7.89 13.62
N TYR A 416 22.91 7.49 12.40
CA TYR A 416 22.19 8.31 11.43
C TYR A 416 20.97 7.56 10.94
N ALA A 417 19.94 8.31 10.59
CA ALA A 417 18.80 7.78 9.86
C ALA A 417 18.25 8.80 8.88
N VAL A 418 17.73 8.31 7.76
CA VAL A 418 16.92 9.07 6.83
C VAL A 418 15.59 8.36 6.72
N ILE A 419 14.50 9.07 6.96
CA ILE A 419 13.12 8.54 6.89
C ILE A 419 12.35 9.36 5.87
N SER A 420 11.54 8.72 5.05
CA SER A 420 10.69 9.38 4.07
C SER A 420 9.37 8.63 3.90
N ASN A 421 8.31 9.33 3.47
CA ASN A 421 7.05 8.71 3.04
C ASN A 421 7.11 8.24 1.57
N THR A 422 8.29 7.81 1.12
CA THR A 422 8.56 7.33 -0.25
C THR A 422 9.00 5.87 -0.25
N GLY A 423 9.07 5.29 -1.45
CA GLY A 423 9.64 3.95 -1.62
C GLY A 423 11.16 3.92 -1.42
N THR A 424 11.71 2.70 -1.31
CA THR A 424 13.13 2.45 -1.05
C THR A 424 14.08 3.15 -2.04
N GLU A 425 13.77 3.13 -3.34
CA GLU A 425 14.65 3.71 -4.37
C GLU A 425 14.79 5.23 -4.24
N GLU A 426 13.67 5.92 -4.06
CA GLU A 426 13.61 7.38 -3.88
C GLU A 426 14.27 7.79 -2.57
N LEU A 427 14.04 7.04 -1.49
CA LEU A 427 14.71 7.25 -0.21
C LEU A 427 16.23 7.12 -0.33
N ILE A 428 16.73 6.08 -1.01
CA ILE A 428 18.17 5.89 -1.23
C ILE A 428 18.73 7.06 -2.06
N SER A 429 18.03 7.46 -3.13
CA SER A 429 18.44 8.60 -3.96
C SER A 429 18.57 9.88 -3.14
N PHE A 430 17.55 10.20 -2.34
CA PHE A 430 17.55 11.35 -1.45
C PHE A 430 18.70 11.28 -0.42
N ALA A 431 18.87 10.14 0.24
CA ALA A 431 19.91 9.96 1.24
C ALA A 431 21.33 10.07 0.66
N ARG A 432 21.58 9.56 -0.55
CA ARG A 432 22.87 9.69 -1.24
C ARG A 432 23.21 11.15 -1.50
N GLN A 433 22.27 11.90 -2.08
CA GLN A 433 22.46 13.31 -2.39
C GLN A 433 22.68 14.14 -1.12
N LEU A 434 21.85 13.93 -0.10
CA LEU A 434 21.89 14.70 1.14
C LEU A 434 23.19 14.49 1.94
N THR A 435 23.72 13.27 1.91
CA THR A 435 24.88 12.89 2.73
C THR A 435 26.20 12.91 1.97
N ASP A 436 26.16 13.03 0.64
CA ASP A 436 27.29 12.82 -0.28
C ASP A 436 27.99 11.47 -0.02
N LYS A 437 27.19 10.42 0.18
CA LYS A 437 27.67 9.06 0.45
C LYS A 437 27.15 8.10 -0.59
N ASN A 438 27.97 7.12 -0.92
CA ASN A 438 27.52 5.95 -1.65
C ASN A 438 26.67 5.07 -0.72
N ILE A 439 25.42 4.85 -1.10
CA ILE A 439 24.49 4.00 -0.36
C ILE A 439 24.02 2.91 -1.31
N SER A 440 24.13 1.63 -0.99
CA SER A 440 23.67 0.54 -1.88
C SER A 440 22.95 -0.54 -1.10
N ILE A 441 21.96 -1.19 -1.73
CA ILE A 441 21.41 -2.46 -1.22
C ILE A 441 22.42 -3.55 -1.53
N ASP A 442 22.54 -4.55 -0.66
CA ASP A 442 23.31 -5.75 -0.96
C ASP A 442 22.53 -6.59 -2.00
N GLU A 443 22.62 -6.19 -3.26
CA GLU A 443 21.96 -6.87 -4.40
C GLU A 443 22.67 -8.17 -4.82
N GLN A 444 23.77 -8.55 -4.17
CA GLN A 444 24.50 -9.75 -4.55
C GLN A 444 23.59 -10.96 -4.33
N PRO A 445 23.18 -11.67 -5.41
CA PRO A 445 22.34 -12.84 -5.27
C PRO A 445 23.09 -13.82 -4.38
N PRO A 446 22.42 -14.42 -3.38
CA PRO A 446 23.04 -15.40 -2.52
C PRO A 446 23.78 -16.45 -3.35
N GLU A 447 24.93 -16.92 -2.87
CA GLU A 447 25.56 -18.11 -3.42
C GLU A 447 24.52 -19.23 -3.54
N LYS A 448 24.64 -20.09 -4.57
CA LYS A 448 23.68 -21.18 -4.71
C LYS A 448 23.84 -22.13 -3.51
N PRO A 449 22.73 -22.52 -2.85
CA PRO A 449 22.81 -23.44 -1.72
C PRO A 449 23.39 -24.78 -2.13
N GLN A 450 24.17 -25.41 -1.25
CA GLN A 450 24.72 -26.75 -1.46
C GLN A 450 23.64 -27.84 -1.45
N ARG A 451 22.54 -27.62 -0.71
CA ARG A 451 21.35 -28.46 -0.69
C ARG A 451 20.12 -27.61 -1.00
N LYS A 452 19.36 -28.00 -2.03
CA LYS A 452 18.08 -27.37 -2.34
C LYS A 452 16.97 -28.00 -1.50
N VAL A 453 16.04 -27.16 -1.07
CA VAL A 453 14.78 -27.60 -0.45
C VAL A 453 13.70 -27.51 -1.52
N GLU A 454 12.95 -28.61 -1.71
CA GLU A 454 11.81 -28.62 -2.61
C GLU A 454 10.65 -27.83 -1.98
N VAL A 455 9.99 -27.00 -2.78
CA VAL A 455 8.92 -26.12 -2.32
C VAL A 455 7.65 -26.46 -3.07
N ASP A 456 6.59 -26.72 -2.32
CA ASP A 456 5.22 -26.80 -2.82
C ASP A 456 4.63 -25.38 -2.85
N LEU A 457 4.48 -24.82 -4.06
CA LEU A 457 3.96 -23.47 -4.23
C LEU A 457 2.49 -23.34 -3.81
N GLU A 458 1.67 -24.39 -3.95
CA GLU A 458 0.27 -24.35 -3.52
C GLU A 458 0.17 -24.31 -1.99
N ALA A 459 1.03 -25.07 -1.30
CA ALA A 459 1.15 -25.00 0.14
C ALA A 459 1.63 -23.62 0.63
N GLU A 460 2.63 -23.02 -0.02
CA GLU A 460 3.11 -21.68 0.33
C GLU A 460 2.07 -20.60 0.03
N GLU A 461 1.28 -20.71 -1.04
CA GLU A 461 0.14 -19.81 -1.31
C GLU A 461 -0.91 -19.88 -0.20
N ASN A 462 -1.25 -21.09 0.24
CA ASN A 462 -2.20 -21.29 1.34
C ASN A 462 -1.63 -20.76 2.66
N GLN A 463 -0.33 -20.89 2.87
CA GLN A 463 0.33 -20.32 4.04
C GLN A 463 0.39 -18.80 4.00
N GLN A 464 0.64 -18.19 2.84
CA GLN A 464 0.56 -16.74 2.66
C GLN A 464 -0.85 -16.24 3.03
N LYS A 465 -1.91 -16.88 2.52
CA LYS A 465 -3.29 -16.54 2.87
C LYS A 465 -3.57 -16.64 4.39
N SER A 466 -2.96 -17.64 5.04
CA SER A 466 -3.04 -17.84 6.49
C SER A 466 -2.31 -16.72 7.26
N VAL A 467 -1.11 -16.33 6.83
CA VAL A 467 -0.37 -15.19 7.40
C VAL A 467 -1.10 -13.89 7.23
N ASP A 468 -1.71 -13.66 6.07
CA ASP A 468 -2.56 -12.50 5.87
C ASP A 468 -3.79 -12.52 6.78
N ALA A 469 -4.21 -13.68 7.29
CA ALA A 469 -5.30 -13.82 8.27
C ALA A 469 -4.81 -13.63 9.72
N GLY A 470 -3.54 -13.25 9.91
CA GLY A 470 -2.92 -13.03 11.21
C GLY A 470 -2.37 -14.29 11.87
N GLN A 471 -2.32 -15.42 11.15
CA GLN A 471 -1.78 -16.68 11.68
C GLN A 471 -0.30 -16.81 11.38
N SER A 472 0.51 -17.30 12.32
CA SER A 472 1.96 -17.50 12.10
C SER A 472 2.72 -16.26 11.57
N PRO A 473 2.56 -15.06 12.17
CA PRO A 473 3.22 -13.84 11.71
C PRO A 473 4.76 -13.92 11.68
N TRP A 474 5.34 -14.85 12.45
CA TRP A 474 6.77 -15.16 12.45
C TRP A 474 7.31 -15.54 11.07
N LYS A 475 6.47 -15.97 10.13
CA LYS A 475 6.88 -16.25 8.74
C LYS A 475 7.31 -15.02 7.94
N LEU A 476 7.06 -13.81 8.46
CA LEU A 476 7.52 -12.55 7.86
C LEU A 476 8.95 -12.20 8.32
N ASP A 477 9.49 -12.88 9.34
CA ASP A 477 10.87 -12.74 9.83
C ASP A 477 11.75 -13.86 9.25
N PRO A 478 12.74 -13.54 8.39
CA PRO A 478 13.60 -14.55 7.77
C PRO A 478 14.51 -15.26 8.79
N VAL A 479 14.92 -14.59 9.86
CA VAL A 479 15.76 -15.16 10.92
C VAL A 479 14.93 -16.15 11.75
N TYR A 480 13.67 -15.82 12.08
CA TYR A 480 12.77 -16.75 12.75
C TYR A 480 12.51 -17.99 11.87
N VAL A 481 12.21 -17.79 10.59
CA VAL A 481 12.01 -18.92 9.66
C VAL A 481 13.24 -19.82 9.60
N ALA A 482 14.45 -19.25 9.57
CA ALA A 482 15.68 -20.01 9.64
C ALA A 482 15.83 -20.77 10.98
N GLN A 483 15.51 -20.15 12.11
CA GLN A 483 15.55 -20.79 13.43
C GLN A 483 14.68 -22.05 13.47
N VAL A 484 13.43 -21.93 13.02
CA VAL A 484 12.47 -23.04 12.99
C VAL A 484 12.98 -24.16 12.08
N PHE A 485 13.46 -23.80 10.88
CA PHE A 485 13.99 -24.77 9.94
C PHE A 485 15.17 -25.55 10.52
N VAL A 486 16.18 -24.85 11.06
CA VAL A 486 17.38 -25.48 11.62
C VAL A 486 17.02 -26.33 12.85
N SER A 487 16.12 -25.84 13.70
CA SER A 487 15.66 -26.56 14.89
C SER A 487 14.96 -27.87 14.53
N LEU A 488 14.13 -27.89 13.47
CA LEU A 488 13.50 -29.12 12.98
C LEU A 488 14.50 -30.10 12.35
N GLN A 489 15.65 -29.63 11.86
CA GLN A 489 16.71 -30.53 11.38
C GLN A 489 17.47 -31.21 12.54
N ILE A 490 17.48 -30.59 13.72
CA ILE A 490 18.03 -31.19 14.96
C ILE A 490 16.99 -32.11 15.61
N SER A 491 15.72 -31.71 15.61
CA SER A 491 14.61 -32.40 16.24
C SER A 491 13.50 -32.71 15.22
N PRO A 492 13.67 -33.74 14.37
CA PRO A 492 12.75 -34.04 13.26
C PRO A 492 11.36 -34.48 13.72
N ASP A 493 11.24 -35.04 14.93
CA ASP A 493 9.97 -35.44 15.52
C ASP A 493 9.14 -34.25 16.06
N GLY A 494 9.70 -33.03 15.97
CA GLY A 494 9.10 -31.80 16.47
C GLY A 494 9.91 -31.17 17.60
N ILE A 495 9.62 -29.89 17.88
CA ILE A 495 10.28 -29.10 18.91
C ILE A 495 9.35 -29.03 20.12
N THR A 496 9.86 -29.40 21.30
CA THR A 496 9.13 -29.28 22.57
C THR A 496 9.96 -28.48 23.56
N GLY A 497 9.36 -27.48 24.22
CA GLY A 497 10.10 -26.57 25.09
C GLY A 497 10.84 -25.48 24.29
N GLU A 498 12.09 -25.21 24.69
CA GLU A 498 12.93 -24.19 24.03
C GLU A 498 13.46 -24.67 22.67
N TYR A 499 13.72 -23.72 21.77
CA TYR A 499 14.34 -24.03 20.48
C TYR A 499 15.80 -24.50 20.69
N PRO A 500 16.23 -25.60 20.05
CA PRO A 500 17.62 -26.08 20.10
C PRO A 500 18.67 -25.08 19.60
N VAL A 501 18.25 -24.10 18.78
CA VAL A 501 19.10 -23.02 18.28
C VAL A 501 18.53 -21.70 18.77
N SER A 502 19.36 -20.88 19.41
CA SER A 502 18.93 -19.55 19.87
C SER A 502 18.88 -18.56 18.69
N MET A 503 18.04 -17.53 18.81
CA MET A 503 18.08 -16.39 17.89
C MET A 503 19.42 -15.66 17.90
N GLU A 504 20.14 -15.70 19.03
CA GLU A 504 21.47 -15.08 19.16
C GLU A 504 22.55 -15.82 18.35
N ASP A 505 22.31 -17.10 18.04
CA ASP A 505 23.20 -17.91 17.22
C ASP A 505 23.00 -17.67 15.71
N LEU A 506 22.00 -16.87 15.34
CA LEU A 506 21.59 -16.61 13.97
C LEU A 506 21.93 -15.18 13.57
N THR A 507 22.60 -15.02 12.44
CA THR A 507 22.97 -13.71 11.89
C THR A 507 22.45 -13.58 10.48
N LEU A 508 21.66 -12.54 10.22
CA LEU A 508 21.27 -12.17 8.87
C LEU A 508 22.49 -11.56 8.16
N THR A 509 23.00 -12.25 7.14
CA THR A 509 24.21 -11.83 6.42
C THR A 509 23.92 -11.20 5.07
N ALA A 510 22.72 -11.43 4.53
CA ALA A 510 22.23 -10.80 3.30
C ALA A 510 20.71 -10.73 3.34
N ASN A 511 20.13 -9.63 2.87
CA ASN A 511 18.70 -9.48 2.63
C ASN A 511 18.46 -8.36 1.62
N ASP A 512 17.98 -8.69 0.42
CA ASP A 512 17.63 -7.70 -0.61
C ASP A 512 16.12 -7.36 -0.63
N GLY A 513 15.37 -7.87 0.35
CA GLY A 513 13.90 -7.78 0.45
C GLY A 513 13.16 -8.93 -0.23
N LYS A 514 13.84 -9.71 -1.08
CA LYS A 514 13.28 -10.85 -1.84
C LYS A 514 14.01 -12.17 -1.56
N ASN A 515 15.31 -12.09 -1.34
CA ASN A 515 16.23 -13.16 -1.01
C ASN A 515 16.94 -12.80 0.29
N ALA A 516 17.14 -13.81 1.15
CA ALA A 516 17.86 -13.64 2.40
C ALA A 516 18.81 -14.83 2.67
N VAL A 517 19.89 -14.56 3.40
CA VAL A 517 20.82 -15.57 3.90
C VAL A 517 20.99 -15.37 5.39
N VAL A 518 20.78 -16.43 6.14
CA VAL A 518 21.00 -16.48 7.59
C VAL A 518 22.14 -17.45 7.86
N GLU A 519 23.21 -16.95 8.49
CA GLU A 519 24.31 -17.76 8.99
C GLU A 519 23.99 -18.26 10.41
N VAL A 520 24.37 -19.51 10.67
CA VAL A 520 24.13 -20.20 11.93
C VAL A 520 25.48 -20.47 12.58
N THR A 521 25.67 -19.92 13.77
CA THR A 521 26.91 -20.05 14.54
C THR A 521 26.78 -20.99 15.74
N GLY A 522 25.55 -21.41 16.06
CA GLY A 522 25.25 -22.31 17.17
C GLY A 522 25.98 -23.65 17.03
N GLN A 523 26.72 -24.04 18.07
CA GLN A 523 27.61 -25.22 18.04
C GLN A 523 26.88 -26.55 17.81
N GLN A 524 25.58 -26.60 18.10
CA GLN A 524 24.74 -27.78 17.95
C GLN A 524 24.12 -27.92 16.55
N SER A 525 24.23 -26.88 15.71
CA SER A 525 23.59 -26.88 14.39
C SER A 525 24.30 -27.78 13.38
N PRO A 526 23.58 -28.66 12.66
CA PRO A 526 24.11 -29.36 11.50
C PRO A 526 24.18 -28.48 10.24
N ILE A 527 23.69 -27.25 10.31
CA ILE A 527 23.57 -26.29 9.21
C ILE A 527 24.45 -25.07 9.50
N LYS A 528 25.17 -24.60 8.48
CA LYS A 528 25.97 -23.38 8.52
C LYS A 528 25.19 -22.17 7.99
N ARG A 529 24.43 -22.33 6.90
CA ARG A 529 23.68 -21.24 6.26
C ARG A 529 22.32 -21.71 5.79
N VAL A 530 21.32 -20.82 5.87
CA VAL A 530 19.97 -21.02 5.36
C VAL A 530 19.68 -19.96 4.31
N TYR A 531 19.13 -20.38 3.17
CA TYR A 531 18.78 -19.51 2.04
C TYR A 531 17.26 -19.41 1.96
N LEU A 532 16.75 -18.19 2.01
CA LEU A 532 15.31 -17.91 2.02
C LEU A 532 14.91 -17.05 0.84
N LYS A 533 13.68 -17.23 0.36
CA LYS A 533 13.07 -16.39 -0.67
C LYS A 533 11.61 -16.10 -0.36
N ARG A 534 11.19 -14.93 -0.81
CA ARG A 534 9.79 -14.54 -0.92
C ARG A 534 9.24 -15.00 -2.27
N LEU A 535 8.52 -16.13 -2.27
CA LEU A 535 8.09 -16.80 -3.51
C LEU A 535 6.72 -16.35 -4.00
N ILE A 536 5.77 -16.12 -3.10
CA ILE A 536 4.38 -15.79 -3.43
C ILE A 536 4.19 -14.29 -3.65
N ARG A 537 4.75 -13.47 -2.76
CA ARG A 537 4.78 -12.00 -2.85
C ARG A 537 6.17 -11.51 -2.54
N GLN A 538 6.70 -10.60 -3.36
CA GLN A 538 8.07 -10.10 -3.22
C GLN A 538 8.18 -8.82 -2.38
N ASP A 539 7.06 -8.26 -1.93
CA ASP A 539 6.98 -7.09 -1.05
C ASP A 539 7.15 -7.46 0.44
N SER A 540 7.08 -6.48 1.34
CA SER A 540 7.27 -6.63 2.79
C SER A 540 6.24 -7.54 3.48
N THR A 541 5.10 -7.81 2.85
CA THR A 541 4.02 -8.70 3.33
C THR A 541 4.20 -10.16 2.90
N GLY A 542 5.19 -10.44 2.05
CA GLY A 542 5.50 -11.79 1.60
C GLY A 542 6.14 -12.66 2.68
N ILE A 543 5.66 -13.90 2.80
CA ILE A 543 6.29 -14.90 3.68
C ILE A 543 7.66 -15.32 3.15
N TRP A 544 8.58 -15.60 4.09
CA TRP A 544 9.86 -16.21 3.76
C TRP A 544 9.76 -17.73 3.70
N THR A 545 10.26 -18.29 2.61
CA THR A 545 10.32 -19.74 2.36
C THR A 545 11.77 -20.18 2.27
N VAL A 546 12.15 -21.24 2.99
CA VAL A 546 13.49 -21.83 2.86
C VAL A 546 13.60 -22.56 1.52
N VAL A 547 14.57 -22.16 0.69
CA VAL A 547 14.81 -22.74 -0.65
C VAL A 547 16.09 -23.57 -0.70
N GLY A 548 16.90 -23.52 0.35
CA GLY A 548 18.12 -24.30 0.45
C GLY A 548 18.93 -23.99 1.71
N TYR A 549 19.99 -24.78 1.92
CA TYR A 549 20.91 -24.61 3.04
C TYR A 549 22.30 -25.16 2.71
N ASP A 550 23.29 -24.74 3.48
CA ASP A 550 24.64 -25.31 3.49
C ASP A 550 24.85 -26.09 4.79
N PRO A 551 25.21 -27.38 4.72
CA PRO A 551 25.53 -28.16 5.91
C PRO A 551 26.81 -27.65 6.58
N LEU A 552 26.88 -27.80 7.90
CA LEU A 552 28.12 -27.61 8.64
C LEU A 552 29.04 -28.81 8.36
N ILE A 553 30.01 -28.64 7.46
CA ILE A 553 31.01 -29.67 7.18
C ILE A 553 31.94 -29.75 8.40
N LYS A 554 31.71 -30.73 9.29
CA LYS A 554 32.70 -31.13 10.28
C LYS A 554 33.87 -31.77 9.53
N ARG A 555 35.04 -31.13 9.58
CA ARG A 555 36.29 -31.72 9.09
C ARG A 555 36.76 -32.84 10.00
#